data_AF-A0A2X3J1H7-F1
#
_entry.id   AF-A0A2X3J1H7-F1
#
_cell.length_a   1.000
_cell.length_b   1.000
_cell.length_c   1.000
_cell.angle_alpha   90.00
_cell.angle_beta   90.00
_cell.angle_gamma   90.00
#
_symmetry.space_group_name_H-M   'P 1'
#
loop_
_entity.id
_entity.type
_entity.pdbx_description
1 polymer ?
#
loop_
_entity_poly.entity_id
_entity_poly.type
_entity_poly.pdbx_seq_one_letter_code
_entity_poly.pdbx_strand_id
1 'polypeptide(L)'
;MLAVPPPRPSDWEVTIESPLSSVATRNERPEDLSTPLDRTPWLEFTLQDGCHLRTFWQGDAGSSSLFIPGKENGKCEKGGWLNGSSEVIQRGTGGEKRIMMTFVHGFPVSGLNPAADADSLLITSVNNERMVVSNEQAPQSWLILPYHPEINGWKTSGTVAVEVSRDMALDEQRLQTRLNEVRKLWSGWLTPGTSITLLLVESLHPQLRDPAAGAWRAQK
;
A
#
# COMPACT_ATOMS: atom_id res chain seq x y z
N MET A 1 -14.83 -54.50 -68.48
CA MET A 1 -14.59 -53.16 -67.92
C MET A 1 -14.10 -53.33 -66.49
N LEU A 2 -12.81 -53.14 -66.26
CA LEU A 2 -12.23 -53.00 -64.92
C LEU A 2 -11.29 -51.79 -65.03
N ALA A 3 -11.62 -50.73 -64.29
CA ALA A 3 -10.92 -49.46 -64.33
C ALA A 3 -9.66 -49.52 -63.47
N VAL A 4 -8.54 -49.09 -64.05
CA VAL A 4 -7.25 -48.91 -63.36
C VAL A 4 -7.28 -47.56 -62.61
N PRO A 5 -7.01 -47.51 -61.29
CA PRO A 5 -6.97 -46.26 -60.56
C PRO A 5 -5.69 -45.45 -60.87
N PRO A 6 -5.77 -44.09 -60.86
CA PRO A 6 -4.64 -43.23 -61.15
C PRO A 6 -3.62 -43.17 -59.99
N PRO A 7 -2.33 -42.89 -60.28
CA PRO A 7 -1.29 -42.80 -59.26
C PRO A 7 -1.45 -41.54 -58.41
N ARG A 8 -1.27 -41.68 -57.08
CA ARG A 8 -1.25 -40.53 -56.15
C ARG A 8 0.19 -40.03 -55.92
N PRO A 9 0.38 -38.69 -55.85
CA PRO A 9 1.68 -38.03 -55.85
C PRO A 9 2.45 -38.11 -54.52
N SER A 10 3.72 -37.77 -54.67
CA SER A 10 4.93 -37.99 -53.87
C SER A 10 5.01 -37.35 -52.48
N ASP A 11 5.74 -38.08 -51.65
CA ASP A 11 6.16 -37.89 -50.26
C ASP A 11 7.27 -36.83 -50.11
N TRP A 12 6.90 -35.54 -50.14
CA TRP A 12 7.75 -34.47 -49.61
C TRP A 12 6.89 -33.28 -49.16
N GLU A 13 6.38 -33.32 -47.93
CA GLU A 13 5.91 -32.11 -47.26
C GLU A 13 7.05 -31.60 -46.39
N VAL A 14 7.72 -30.53 -46.84
CA VAL A 14 8.72 -29.84 -46.04
C VAL A 14 7.99 -29.11 -44.91
N THR A 15 7.91 -29.73 -43.75
CA THR A 15 7.49 -29.06 -42.51
C THR A 15 8.58 -28.07 -42.12
N ILE A 16 8.39 -26.80 -42.44
CA ILE A 16 9.19 -25.71 -41.88
C ILE A 16 8.70 -25.49 -40.46
N GLU A 17 9.26 -26.21 -39.49
CA GLU A 17 9.20 -25.78 -38.08
C GLU A 17 9.90 -24.43 -38.00
N SER A 18 9.11 -23.35 -37.91
CA SER A 18 9.63 -22.02 -37.66
C SER A 18 10.23 -21.99 -36.24
N PRO A 19 11.54 -21.77 -36.04
CA PRO A 19 12.12 -21.72 -34.71
C PRO A 19 11.81 -20.40 -33.96
N LEU A 20 10.87 -19.58 -34.46
CA LEU A 20 10.65 -18.22 -33.97
C LEU A 20 9.69 -18.10 -32.78
N SER A 21 9.23 -19.20 -32.20
CA SER A 21 8.37 -19.14 -30.99
C SER A 21 9.13 -19.03 -29.66
N SER A 22 10.43 -18.71 -29.64
CA SER A 22 11.22 -18.72 -28.40
C SER A 22 11.97 -17.44 -28.06
N VAL A 23 11.59 -16.28 -28.60
CA VAL A 23 12.05 -14.99 -28.06
C VAL A 23 10.91 -13.97 -28.02
N ALA A 24 9.88 -14.28 -27.23
CA ALA A 24 9.12 -13.20 -26.60
C ALA A 24 10.06 -12.59 -25.55
N THR A 25 10.82 -11.55 -25.93
CA THR A 25 11.37 -10.61 -24.95
C THR A 25 10.20 -10.15 -24.10
N ARG A 26 10.14 -10.65 -22.87
CA ARG A 26 9.16 -10.29 -21.86
C ARG A 26 9.39 -8.82 -21.47
N ASN A 27 8.87 -7.92 -22.29
CA ASN A 27 8.79 -6.47 -22.04
C ASN A 27 7.64 -6.18 -21.07
N GLU A 28 7.42 -7.04 -20.08
CA GLU A 28 6.40 -6.82 -19.04
C GLU A 28 6.94 -5.73 -18.11
N ARG A 29 6.22 -4.62 -17.99
CA ARG A 29 6.57 -3.60 -17.01
C ARG A 29 6.33 -4.19 -15.61
N PRO A 30 7.11 -3.81 -14.59
CA PRO A 30 6.90 -4.28 -13.23
C PRO A 30 5.45 -4.11 -12.72
N GLU A 31 4.77 -3.04 -13.17
CA GLU A 31 3.36 -2.78 -12.92
C GLU A 31 2.43 -3.86 -13.49
N ASP A 32 2.75 -4.43 -14.66
CA ASP A 32 1.98 -5.48 -15.32
C ASP A 32 2.03 -6.81 -14.53
N LEU A 33 3.03 -6.96 -13.66
CA LEU A 33 3.19 -8.12 -12.78
C LEU A 33 2.47 -7.95 -11.44
N SER A 34 2.08 -6.73 -11.07
CA SER A 34 1.32 -6.51 -9.84
C SER A 34 -0.13 -6.90 -10.04
N THR A 35 -0.66 -7.71 -9.11
CA THR A 35 -2.08 -8.02 -9.10
C THR A 35 -2.90 -6.76 -8.80
N PRO A 36 -4.18 -6.71 -9.25
CA PRO A 36 -5.11 -5.69 -8.82
C PRO A 36 -5.30 -5.67 -7.31
N LEU A 37 -5.71 -4.52 -6.79
CA LEU A 37 -6.07 -4.31 -5.40
C LEU A 37 -7.20 -5.24 -4.93
N ASP A 38 -7.06 -5.83 -3.74
CA ASP A 38 -8.19 -6.46 -3.05
C ASP A 38 -9.26 -5.40 -2.67
N ARG A 39 -10.52 -5.68 -3.03
CA ARG A 39 -11.69 -4.80 -2.85
C ARG A 39 -12.64 -5.26 -1.74
N THR A 40 -12.19 -6.17 -0.89
CA THR A 40 -12.93 -6.55 0.31
C THR A 40 -13.31 -5.29 1.08
N PRO A 41 -14.59 -5.08 1.43
CA PRO A 41 -15.00 -3.91 2.21
C PRO A 41 -14.48 -4.02 3.65
N TRP A 42 -14.11 -2.88 4.24
CA TRP A 42 -13.85 -2.83 5.67
C TRP A 42 -15.14 -2.97 6.47
N LEU A 43 -14.99 -3.25 7.76
CA LEU A 43 -16.07 -3.24 8.73
C LEU A 43 -16.08 -1.90 9.46
N GLU A 44 -17.27 -1.45 9.80
CA GLU A 44 -17.50 -0.21 10.55
C GLU A 44 -18.05 -0.55 11.94
N PHE A 45 -17.50 0.08 12.97
CA PHE A 45 -17.85 -0.15 14.37
C PHE A 45 -18.20 1.18 15.02
N THR A 46 -19.26 1.20 15.80
CA THR A 46 -19.64 2.37 16.61
C THR A 46 -19.26 2.13 18.05
N LEU A 47 -18.45 3.03 18.60
CA LEU A 47 -18.03 3.03 19.99
C LEU A 47 -19.12 3.61 20.90
N GLN A 48 -18.96 3.38 22.20
CA GLN A 48 -19.94 3.82 23.22
C GLN A 48 -20.11 5.35 23.28
N ASP A 49 -19.06 6.10 22.94
CA ASP A 49 -19.07 7.56 22.85
C ASP A 49 -19.66 8.08 21.52
N GLY A 50 -20.15 7.19 20.65
CA GLY A 50 -20.75 7.52 19.36
C GLY A 50 -19.74 7.66 18.22
N CYS A 51 -18.44 7.50 18.49
CA CYS A 51 -17.40 7.55 17.49
C CYS A 51 -17.37 6.30 16.60
N HIS A 52 -17.04 6.48 15.32
CA HIS A 52 -16.94 5.42 14.32
C HIS A 52 -15.48 5.02 14.09
N LEU A 53 -15.25 3.72 14.04
CA LEU A 53 -13.99 3.06 13.67
C LEU A 53 -14.23 2.26 12.39
N ARG A 54 -13.26 2.25 11.49
CA ARG A 54 -13.26 1.35 10.34
C ARG A 54 -11.97 0.58 10.22
N THR A 55 -12.08 -0.73 10.07
CA THR A 55 -10.93 -1.60 9.88
C THR A 55 -11.34 -2.94 9.28
N PHE A 56 -10.37 -3.70 8.83
CA PHE A 56 -10.55 -5.12 8.55
C PHE A 56 -10.43 -5.88 9.85
N TRP A 57 -11.35 -6.82 10.08
CA TRP A 57 -11.37 -7.65 11.27
C TRP A 57 -11.58 -9.10 10.87
N GLN A 58 -10.63 -9.96 11.22
CA GLN A 58 -10.77 -11.41 11.03
C GLN A 58 -11.21 -12.00 12.37
N GLY A 59 -12.52 -12.19 12.53
CA GLY A 59 -13.16 -12.57 13.80
C GLY A 59 -13.22 -14.07 14.04
N ASP A 60 -12.09 -14.78 14.01
CA ASP A 60 -12.04 -16.19 14.39
C ASP A 60 -11.85 -16.38 15.91
N ALA A 61 -11.92 -17.63 16.38
CA ALA A 61 -11.80 -17.98 17.80
C ALA A 61 -10.43 -17.62 18.44
N GLY A 62 -9.42 -17.25 17.64
CA GLY A 62 -8.11 -16.78 18.09
C GLY A 62 -7.93 -15.26 18.00
N SER A 63 -8.90 -14.54 17.44
CA SER A 63 -8.81 -13.10 17.22
C SER A 63 -8.77 -12.29 18.52
N SER A 64 -7.84 -11.34 18.58
CA SER A 64 -7.68 -10.49 19.76
C SER A 64 -8.72 -9.38 19.78
N SER A 65 -9.42 -9.22 20.89
CA SER A 65 -10.33 -8.10 21.15
C SER A 65 -9.57 -6.77 21.24
N LEU A 66 -10.18 -5.69 20.77
CA LEU A 66 -9.62 -4.34 20.75
C LEU A 66 -10.48 -3.44 21.64
N PHE A 67 -9.86 -2.86 22.67
CA PHE A 67 -10.49 -1.90 23.57
C PHE A 67 -9.86 -0.53 23.31
N ILE A 68 -10.68 0.37 22.79
CA ILE A 68 -10.31 1.78 22.59
C ILE A 68 -10.90 2.55 23.77
N PRO A 69 -10.08 3.08 24.69
CA PRO A 69 -10.58 3.89 25.79
C PRO A 69 -11.27 5.13 25.22
N GLY A 70 -12.41 5.50 25.80
CA GLY A 70 -13.07 6.76 25.46
C GLY A 70 -12.09 7.91 25.67
N LYS A 71 -11.89 8.75 24.67
CA LYS A 71 -11.03 9.92 24.81
C LYS A 71 -11.68 10.88 25.82
N GLU A 72 -10.93 11.37 26.81
CA GLU A 72 -11.43 12.37 27.78
C GLU A 72 -12.05 13.60 27.10
N ASN A 73 -11.66 13.88 25.84
CA ASN A 73 -12.13 15.03 25.07
C ASN A 73 -13.05 14.69 23.89
N GLY A 74 -13.51 13.44 23.70
CA GLY A 74 -14.58 13.09 22.74
C GLY A 74 -14.41 13.58 21.29
N LYS A 75 -13.17 13.80 20.82
CA LYS A 75 -12.93 14.40 19.50
C LYS A 75 -12.94 13.33 18.41
N CYS A 76 -14.13 12.98 17.98
CA CYS A 76 -14.32 12.51 16.61
C CYS A 76 -14.20 13.67 15.63
N GLU A 77 -13.65 13.42 14.45
CA GLU A 77 -13.65 14.40 13.38
C GLU A 77 -15.06 14.66 12.84
N LYS A 78 -15.18 15.62 11.92
CA LYS A 78 -16.43 15.86 11.20
C LYS A 78 -16.87 14.61 10.46
N GLY A 79 -18.07 14.10 10.75
CA GLY A 79 -18.56 12.82 10.23
C GLY A 79 -18.50 11.68 11.24
N GLY A 80 -18.04 11.95 12.47
CA GLY A 80 -18.12 11.00 13.57
C GLY A 80 -17.02 9.95 13.57
N TRP A 81 -15.97 10.10 12.76
CA TRP A 81 -14.86 9.14 12.73
C TRP A 81 -13.83 9.40 13.83
N LEU A 82 -13.28 8.34 14.41
CA LEU A 82 -12.14 8.46 15.31
C LEU A 82 -10.98 9.13 14.61
N ASN A 83 -10.36 10.11 15.25
CA ASN A 83 -9.21 10.78 14.69
C ASN A 83 -8.13 11.11 15.74
N GLY A 84 -6.88 11.14 15.31
CA GLY A 84 -5.70 11.41 16.14
C GLY A 84 -5.27 10.24 17.03
N SER A 85 -4.31 10.49 17.91
CA SER A 85 -3.62 9.43 18.68
C SER A 85 -4.40 8.96 19.91
N SER A 86 -4.32 7.67 20.21
CA SER A 86 -4.84 7.05 21.44
C SER A 86 -4.06 5.77 21.78
N GLU A 87 -3.94 5.45 23.06
CA GLU A 87 -3.51 4.12 23.48
C GLU A 87 -4.68 3.14 23.35
N VAL A 88 -4.45 2.01 22.70
CA VAL A 88 -5.44 0.95 22.48
C VAL A 88 -4.97 -0.31 23.20
N ILE A 89 -5.90 -1.00 23.85
CA ILE A 89 -5.62 -2.23 24.57
C ILE A 89 -6.10 -3.39 23.70
N GLN A 90 -5.17 -4.24 23.28
CA GLN A 90 -5.47 -5.48 22.59
C GLN A 90 -5.39 -6.64 23.58
N ARG A 91 -6.44 -7.47 23.64
CA ARG A 91 -6.48 -8.65 24.52
C ARG A 91 -6.80 -9.90 23.71
N GLY A 92 -5.90 -10.87 23.75
CA GLY A 92 -6.04 -12.17 23.10
C GLY A 92 -5.45 -13.30 23.91
N THR A 93 -5.23 -14.45 23.27
CA THR A 93 -4.67 -15.65 23.90
C THR A 93 -3.27 -15.44 24.48
N GLY A 94 -2.50 -14.50 23.94
CA GLY A 94 -1.16 -14.10 24.42
C GLY A 94 -1.15 -13.04 25.52
N GLY A 95 -2.31 -12.66 26.08
CA GLY A 95 -2.44 -11.65 27.13
C GLY A 95 -2.86 -10.28 26.60
N GLU A 96 -2.60 -9.26 27.43
CA GLU A 96 -2.95 -7.86 27.15
C GLU A 96 -1.74 -7.09 26.62
N LYS A 97 -1.93 -6.36 25.52
CA LYS A 97 -0.93 -5.51 24.88
C LYS A 97 -1.46 -4.10 24.70
N ARG A 98 -0.71 -3.10 25.16
CA ARG A 98 -0.99 -1.69 24.90
C ARG A 98 -0.27 -1.24 23.65
N ILE A 99 -0.99 -0.60 22.73
CA ILE A 99 -0.48 -0.17 21.43
C ILE A 99 -0.90 1.28 21.23
N MET A 100 0.08 2.16 21.00
CA MET A 100 -0.21 3.50 20.53
C MET A 100 -0.67 3.43 19.07
N MET A 101 -1.88 3.92 18.80
CA MET A 101 -2.46 4.02 17.47
C MET A 101 -2.86 5.46 17.19
N THR A 102 -2.66 5.88 15.95
CA THR A 102 -3.19 7.12 15.40
C THR A 102 -4.33 6.74 14.47
N PHE A 103 -5.53 7.26 14.74
CA PHE A 103 -6.67 7.07 13.85
C PHE A 103 -6.62 8.14 12.76
N VAL A 104 -6.58 7.71 11.50
CA VAL A 104 -6.62 8.60 10.33
C VAL A 104 -7.97 8.39 9.67
N HIS A 105 -8.87 9.37 9.82
CA HIS A 105 -10.26 9.26 9.37
C HIS A 105 -10.92 7.94 9.78
N GLY A 106 -10.78 7.53 11.03
CA GLY A 106 -11.36 6.30 11.56
C GLY A 106 -10.58 5.01 11.28
N PHE A 107 -9.50 5.04 10.51
CA PHE A 107 -8.64 3.86 10.31
C PHE A 107 -7.48 3.81 11.32
N PRO A 108 -7.28 2.70 12.05
CA PRO A 108 -6.20 2.58 13.02
C PRO A 108 -4.83 2.41 12.32
N VAL A 109 -3.89 3.29 12.62
CA VAL A 109 -2.51 3.23 12.12
C VAL A 109 -1.52 3.21 13.29
N SER A 110 -0.60 2.26 13.31
CA SER A 110 0.48 2.17 14.29
C SER A 110 1.82 2.66 13.72
N GLY A 111 2.66 3.26 14.57
CA GLY A 111 4.00 3.72 14.20
C GLY A 111 4.06 5.12 13.59
N LEU A 112 2.95 5.86 13.60
CA LEU A 112 2.93 7.30 13.34
C LEU A 112 3.38 8.06 14.60
N ASN A 113 3.95 9.24 14.39
CA ASN A 113 4.29 10.16 15.46
C ASN A 113 3.01 10.64 16.16
N PRO A 114 2.81 10.38 17.47
CA PRO A 114 1.57 10.71 18.15
C PRO A 114 1.25 12.22 18.19
N ALA A 115 2.26 13.07 18.04
CA ALA A 115 2.15 14.52 18.02
C ALA A 115 1.87 15.09 16.62
N ALA A 116 1.92 14.27 15.57
CA ALA A 116 1.61 14.71 14.22
C ALA A 116 0.09 14.88 14.03
N ASP A 117 -0.28 15.85 13.19
CA ASP A 117 -1.68 16.20 12.96
C ASP A 117 -2.36 15.27 11.95
N ALA A 118 -3.03 14.23 12.45
CA ALA A 118 -3.70 13.23 11.62
C ALA A 118 -4.71 13.83 10.62
N ASP A 119 -5.29 15.01 10.89
CA ASP A 119 -6.24 15.69 9.99
C ASP A 119 -5.61 16.15 8.67
N SER A 120 -4.28 16.30 8.63
CA SER A 120 -3.57 16.73 7.43
C SER A 120 -3.09 15.57 6.53
N LEU A 121 -3.33 14.32 6.93
CA LEU A 121 -3.09 13.15 6.08
C LEU A 121 -4.33 12.85 5.23
N LEU A 122 -4.15 12.80 3.92
CA LEU A 122 -5.21 12.46 2.97
C LEU A 122 -5.04 11.02 2.51
N ILE A 123 -6.10 10.21 2.60
CA ILE A 123 -6.08 8.82 2.13
C ILE A 123 -6.25 8.80 0.61
N THR A 124 -5.21 8.37 -0.10
CA THR A 124 -5.25 8.15 -1.56
C THR A 124 -5.91 6.81 -1.90
N SER A 125 -5.59 5.75 -1.16
CA SER A 125 -6.27 4.44 -1.25
C SER A 125 -6.10 3.65 0.03
N VAL A 126 -7.02 2.72 0.30
CA VAL A 126 -6.99 1.88 1.51
C VAL A 126 -7.69 0.54 1.26
N ASN A 127 -7.07 -0.56 1.67
CA ASN A 127 -7.64 -1.91 1.67
C ASN A 127 -6.94 -2.80 2.72
N ASN A 128 -7.31 -4.08 2.76
CA ASN A 128 -6.74 -5.11 3.66
C ASN A 128 -5.30 -5.53 3.33
N GLU A 129 -4.63 -4.87 2.40
CA GLU A 129 -3.24 -5.13 2.04
C GLU A 129 -2.35 -3.95 2.43
N ARG A 130 -2.82 -2.72 2.19
CA ARG A 130 -2.10 -1.48 2.48
C ARG A 130 -2.99 -0.24 2.42
N MET A 131 -2.54 0.81 3.08
CA MET A 131 -3.04 2.18 3.00
C MET A 131 -1.98 3.07 2.37
N VAL A 132 -2.41 3.97 1.49
CA VAL A 132 -1.56 4.97 0.87
C VAL A 132 -2.07 6.34 1.26
N VAL A 133 -1.22 7.13 1.91
CA VAL A 133 -1.56 8.48 2.35
C VAL A 133 -0.65 9.53 1.73
N SER A 134 -1.20 10.70 1.45
CA SER A 134 -0.48 11.89 0.99
C SER A 134 -0.57 13.01 2.02
N ASN A 135 0.32 13.98 1.90
CA ASN A 135 0.26 15.23 2.66
C ASN A 135 0.46 16.41 1.71
N GLU A 136 -0.33 17.47 1.87
CA GLU A 136 -0.28 18.65 1.00
C GLU A 136 1.09 19.34 0.97
N GLN A 137 1.86 19.23 2.06
CA GLN A 137 3.19 19.82 2.18
C GLN A 137 4.28 19.02 1.43
N ALA A 138 3.99 17.80 0.99
CA ALA A 138 4.89 16.99 0.17
C ALA A 138 4.14 16.41 -1.05
N PRO A 139 3.77 17.27 -2.01
CA PRO A 139 3.07 16.84 -3.20
C PRO A 139 3.88 15.81 -3.98
N GLN A 140 3.17 14.92 -4.70
CA GLN A 140 3.80 13.84 -5.47
C GLN A 140 4.67 12.90 -4.62
N SER A 141 4.33 12.74 -3.36
CA SER A 141 4.91 11.73 -2.49
C SER A 141 3.85 11.12 -1.59
N TRP A 142 4.02 9.84 -1.28
CA TRP A 142 3.02 9.07 -0.55
C TRP A 142 3.67 8.10 0.43
N LEU A 143 3.16 8.04 1.65
CA LEU A 143 3.55 7.03 2.63
C LEU A 143 2.72 5.77 2.41
N ILE A 144 3.41 4.63 2.30
CA ILE A 144 2.80 3.31 2.10
C ILE A 144 2.83 2.54 3.43
N LEU A 145 1.65 2.19 3.91
CA LEU A 145 1.42 1.55 5.20
C LEU A 145 0.86 0.15 4.95
N PRO A 146 1.64 -0.93 5.15
CA PRO A 146 1.10 -2.28 5.06
C PRO A 146 -0.01 -2.53 6.10
N TYR A 147 -1.01 -3.33 5.74
CA TYR A 147 -2.00 -3.83 6.69
C TYR A 147 -1.40 -4.98 7.50
N HIS A 148 -1.64 -4.96 8.81
CA HIS A 148 -1.16 -5.95 9.76
C HIS A 148 -2.36 -6.55 10.51
N PRO A 149 -2.74 -7.81 10.22
CA PRO A 149 -3.89 -8.45 10.86
C PRO A 149 -3.65 -8.63 12.37
N GLU A 150 -2.39 -8.71 12.82
CA GLU A 150 -2.07 -8.88 14.24
C GLU A 150 -2.50 -7.69 15.10
N ILE A 151 -2.71 -6.52 14.49
CA ILE A 151 -3.18 -5.30 15.18
C ILE A 151 -4.51 -4.79 14.61
N ASN A 152 -5.15 -5.54 13.71
CA ASN A 152 -6.34 -5.14 12.96
C ASN A 152 -6.23 -3.70 12.43
N GLY A 153 -5.10 -3.38 11.79
CA GLY A 153 -4.80 -2.01 11.37
C GLY A 153 -3.57 -1.91 10.49
N TRP A 154 -3.25 -0.71 10.06
CA TRP A 154 -2.08 -0.44 9.23
C TRP A 154 -0.89 -0.06 10.08
N LYS A 155 0.32 -0.29 9.56
CA LYS A 155 1.55 0.02 10.28
C LYS A 155 2.52 0.76 9.37
N THR A 156 3.26 1.70 9.94
CA THR A 156 4.35 2.34 9.22
C THR A 156 5.48 1.35 8.95
N SER A 157 5.95 1.34 7.70
CA SER A 157 7.16 0.60 7.28
C SER A 157 8.34 1.54 6.99
N GLY A 158 8.09 2.86 6.98
CA GLY A 158 9.03 3.86 6.50
C GLY A 158 9.14 3.95 4.97
N THR A 159 8.31 3.21 4.23
CA THR A 159 8.32 3.23 2.76
C THR A 159 7.54 4.41 2.23
N VAL A 160 8.19 5.26 1.43
CA VAL A 160 7.58 6.43 0.79
C VAL A 160 7.80 6.34 -0.72
N ALA A 161 6.74 6.41 -1.51
CA ALA A 161 6.84 6.58 -2.95
C ALA A 161 7.03 8.07 -3.28
N VAL A 162 7.90 8.38 -4.23
CA VAL A 162 8.17 9.74 -4.72
C VAL A 162 8.09 9.73 -6.23
N GLU A 163 7.18 10.52 -6.78
CA GLU A 163 7.13 10.71 -8.23
C GLU A 163 8.31 11.57 -8.69
N VAL A 164 9.06 11.09 -9.66
CA VAL A 164 10.22 11.78 -10.20
C VAL A 164 10.12 11.79 -11.72
N SER A 165 10.10 12.99 -12.31
CA SER A 165 10.14 13.14 -13.77
C SER A 165 11.50 12.69 -14.33
N ARG A 166 11.51 12.26 -15.59
CA ARG A 166 12.74 11.83 -16.28
C ARG A 166 13.82 12.91 -16.27
N ASP A 167 13.42 14.15 -16.51
CA ASP A 167 14.30 15.32 -16.52
C ASP A 167 14.92 15.57 -15.14
N MET A 168 14.16 15.39 -14.06
CA MET A 168 14.68 15.50 -12.71
C MET A 168 15.62 14.34 -12.36
N ALA A 169 15.36 13.13 -12.86
CA ALA A 169 16.22 11.98 -12.64
C ALA A 169 17.62 12.13 -13.27
N LEU A 170 17.77 13.01 -14.27
CA LEU A 170 19.05 13.32 -14.91
C LEU A 170 19.85 14.40 -14.16
N ASP A 171 19.22 15.17 -13.28
CA ASP A 171 19.84 16.21 -12.45
C ASP A 171 19.99 15.69 -11.01
N GLU A 172 21.15 15.10 -10.72
CA GLU A 172 21.41 14.47 -9.42
C GLU A 172 21.34 15.47 -8.26
N GLN A 173 21.77 16.73 -8.46
CA GLN A 173 21.74 17.73 -7.39
C GLN A 173 20.30 18.13 -7.04
N ARG A 174 19.48 18.36 -8.07
CA ARG A 174 18.06 18.66 -7.90
C ARG A 174 17.29 17.47 -7.32
N LEU A 175 17.61 16.26 -7.77
CA LEU A 175 17.03 15.03 -7.25
C LEU A 175 17.33 14.87 -5.75
N GLN A 176 18.59 14.96 -5.34
CA GLN A 176 18.96 14.81 -3.93
C GLN A 176 18.32 15.88 -3.04
N THR A 177 18.21 17.12 -3.54
CA THR A 177 17.53 18.21 -2.82
C THR A 177 16.07 17.84 -2.53
N ARG A 178 15.32 17.43 -3.57
CA ARG A 178 13.93 16.99 -3.42
C ARG A 178 13.80 15.80 -2.48
N LEU A 179 14.64 14.78 -2.63
CA LEU A 179 14.55 13.57 -1.80
C LEU A 179 14.83 13.88 -0.33
N ASN A 180 15.73 14.82 -0.04
CA ASN A 180 15.99 15.27 1.32
C ASN A 180 14.82 16.06 1.92
N GLU A 181 14.15 16.91 1.14
CA GLU A 181 12.94 17.62 1.57
C GLU A 181 11.80 16.64 1.89
N VAL A 182 11.54 15.70 0.97
CA VAL A 182 10.52 14.65 1.15
C VAL A 182 10.85 13.79 2.37
N ARG A 183 12.10 13.34 2.53
CA ARG A 183 12.54 12.56 3.70
C ARG A 183 12.35 13.35 4.99
N LYS A 184 12.75 14.62 5.02
CA LYS A 184 12.60 15.47 6.20
C LYS A 184 11.13 15.60 6.57
N LEU A 185 10.25 15.81 5.61
CA LEU A 185 8.82 15.93 5.87
C LEU A 185 8.23 14.63 6.43
N TRP A 186 8.41 13.51 5.73
CA TRP A 186 7.88 12.22 6.18
C TRP A 186 8.50 11.74 7.49
N SER A 187 9.72 12.14 7.81
CA SER A 187 10.33 11.82 9.12
C SER A 187 9.55 12.40 10.30
N GLY A 188 8.89 13.55 10.13
CA GLY A 188 8.03 14.15 11.15
C GLY A 188 6.76 13.34 11.45
N TRP A 189 6.34 12.51 10.48
CA TRP A 189 5.15 11.65 10.57
C TRP A 189 5.42 10.30 11.21
N LEU A 190 6.67 9.87 11.25
CA LEU A 190 7.06 8.56 11.75
C LEU A 190 7.58 8.67 13.19
N THR A 191 7.46 7.59 13.96
CA THR A 191 8.10 7.52 15.26
C THR A 191 9.63 7.74 15.14
N PRO A 192 10.26 8.47 16.09
CA PRO A 192 11.70 8.73 16.04
C PRO A 192 12.53 7.43 15.88
N GLY A 193 13.53 7.47 15.01
CA GLY A 193 14.40 6.32 14.71
C GLY A 193 13.88 5.39 13.61
N THR A 194 12.69 5.63 13.05
CA THR A 194 12.19 4.88 11.89
C THR A 194 13.02 5.24 10.66
N SER A 195 13.62 4.23 10.01
CA SER A 195 14.33 4.43 8.74
C SER A 195 13.34 4.67 7.60
N ILE A 196 13.63 5.63 6.73
CA ILE A 196 12.82 5.92 5.55
C ILE A 196 13.47 5.29 4.33
N THR A 197 12.68 4.60 3.51
CA THR A 197 13.09 4.15 2.17
C THR A 197 12.23 4.86 1.14
N LEU A 198 12.86 5.65 0.27
CA LEU A 198 12.22 6.35 -0.83
C LEU A 198 12.22 5.46 -2.08
N LEU A 199 11.06 5.18 -2.63
CA LEU A 199 10.86 4.49 -3.91
C LEU A 199 10.58 5.53 -4.98
N LEU A 200 11.47 5.65 -5.97
CA LEU A 200 11.32 6.60 -7.06
C LEU A 200 10.51 5.95 -8.17
N VAL A 201 9.38 6.55 -8.50
CA VAL A 201 8.41 6.07 -9.50
C VAL A 201 8.18 7.14 -10.57
N GLU A 202 7.79 6.72 -11.78
CA GLU A 202 7.31 7.67 -12.80
C GLU A 202 5.86 8.10 -12.51
N SER A 203 5.05 7.22 -11.93
CA SER A 203 3.71 7.49 -11.42
C SER A 203 3.35 6.51 -10.29
N LEU A 204 2.41 6.90 -9.44
CA LEU A 204 1.82 6.01 -8.44
C LEU A 204 0.60 5.30 -9.03
N HIS A 205 0.42 4.02 -8.70
CA HIS A 205 -0.71 3.20 -9.16
C HIS A 205 -1.57 2.70 -7.98
N PRO A 206 -2.42 3.54 -7.37
CA PRO A 206 -3.21 3.18 -6.18
C PRO A 206 -4.12 1.94 -6.34
N GLN A 207 -4.46 1.58 -7.58
CA GLN A 207 -5.28 0.44 -7.98
C GLN A 207 -4.55 -0.91 -7.98
N LEU A 208 -3.23 -0.92 -7.81
CA LEU A 208 -2.40 -2.12 -7.77
C LEU A 208 -2.11 -2.54 -6.34
N ARG A 209 -1.93 -3.84 -6.10
CA ARG A 209 -1.49 -4.36 -4.79
C ARG A 209 -0.20 -3.68 -4.32
N ASP A 210 0.81 -3.59 -5.18
CA ASP A 210 1.96 -2.72 -4.95
C ASP A 210 1.77 -1.41 -5.74
N PRO A 211 1.42 -0.29 -5.06
CA PRO A 211 1.18 0.98 -5.75
C PRO A 211 2.46 1.61 -6.30
N ALA A 212 3.64 1.13 -5.89
CA ALA A 212 4.94 1.58 -6.34
C ALA A 212 5.65 0.49 -7.18
N ALA A 213 4.92 -0.45 -7.76
CA ALA A 213 5.49 -1.54 -8.57
C ALA A 213 6.43 -1.02 -9.69
N GLY A 214 6.11 0.13 -10.28
CA GLY A 214 6.94 0.82 -11.28
C GLY A 214 8.20 1.51 -10.74
N ALA A 215 8.58 1.27 -9.48
CA ALA A 215 9.77 1.88 -8.89
C ALA A 215 11.04 1.40 -9.59
N TRP A 216 11.82 2.35 -10.09
CA TRP A 216 13.06 2.07 -10.82
C TRP A 216 14.32 2.30 -9.97
N ARG A 217 14.19 2.95 -8.81
CA ARG A 217 15.26 3.15 -7.83
C ARG A 217 14.69 3.18 -6.41
N ALA A 218 15.40 2.58 -5.47
CA ALA A 218 15.15 2.70 -4.05
C ALA A 218 16.32 3.41 -3.36
N GLN A 219 16.03 4.42 -2.54
CA GLN A 219 17.01 5.18 -1.79
C GLN A 219 16.72 5.11 -0.30
N LYS A 220 17.66 4.58 0.48
CA LYS A 220 17.61 4.55 1.95
C LYS A 220 18.16 5.87 2.49
#